data_AF-A0A6J0T795-F1
#
_entry.id   AF-A0A6J0T795-F1
#
_cell.length_a   1.000
_cell.length_b   1.000
_cell.length_c   1.000
_cell.angle_alpha   90.00
_cell.angle_beta   90.00
_cell.angle_gamma   90.00
#
_symmetry.space_group_name_H-M   'P 1'
#
loop_
_entity.id
_entity.type
_entity.pdbx_description
1 polymer ?
#
loop_
_entity_poly.entity_id
_entity_poly.type
_entity_poly.pdbx_seq_one_letter_code
_entity_poly.pdbx_strand_id
1 'polypeptide(L)'
;MKLHPTSPTLVHCSAGVGRTGTFIALDRLIHQMEMENTVDVYGVVYDLRMHRSLMVQTEDQYIFLNQCVLDIIKSKKEAKTDLIYQNTNAMAIYENFTPSPHTGKANGYHV
;
A
#
# COMPACT_ATOMS: atom_id res chain seq x y z
N MET A 1 30.08 0.66 -11.44
CA MET A 1 30.26 1.64 -10.35
C MET A 1 29.60 1.06 -9.11
N LYS A 2 30.39 0.65 -8.10
CA LYS A 2 29.83 0.11 -6.84
C LYS A 2 29.50 1.31 -5.95
N LEU A 3 28.24 1.53 -5.64
CA LEU A 3 27.82 2.55 -4.69
C LEU A 3 28.11 2.05 -3.27
N HIS A 4 28.83 2.85 -2.48
CA HIS A 4 29.08 2.58 -1.07
C HIS A 4 27.78 2.79 -0.28
N PRO A 5 27.49 2.00 0.78
CA PRO A 5 26.23 2.10 1.54
C PRO A 5 25.91 3.49 2.11
N THR A 6 26.91 4.36 2.23
CA THR A 6 26.78 5.72 2.80
C THR A 6 26.87 6.83 1.75
N SER A 7 26.81 6.51 0.46
CA SER A 7 26.89 7.54 -0.58
C SER A 7 25.53 8.25 -0.73
N PRO A 8 25.44 9.56 -0.48
CA PRO A 8 24.18 10.28 -0.62
C PRO A 8 23.80 10.42 -2.09
N THR A 9 22.50 10.30 -2.39
CA THR A 9 21.97 10.55 -3.74
C THR A 9 21.81 12.06 -3.95
N LEU A 10 22.47 12.61 -4.99
CA LEU A 10 22.27 14.00 -5.39
C LEU A 10 20.98 14.13 -6.21
N VAL A 11 20.04 14.92 -5.71
CA VAL A 11 18.78 15.25 -6.40
C VAL A 11 18.73 16.75 -6.62
N HIS A 12 18.50 17.19 -7.86
CA HIS A 12 18.38 18.61 -8.17
C HIS A 12 17.21 18.90 -9.12
N CYS A 13 16.80 20.17 -9.12
CA CYS A 13 15.94 20.76 -10.13
C CYS A 13 16.53 22.12 -10.50
N SER A 14 15.72 23.15 -10.75
CA SER A 14 16.23 24.50 -11.04
C SER A 14 16.79 25.17 -9.77
N ALA A 15 15.99 25.29 -8.71
CA ALA A 15 16.42 25.86 -7.43
C ALA A 15 16.77 24.80 -6.36
N GLY A 16 16.52 23.52 -6.68
CA GLY A 16 16.76 22.41 -5.75
C GLY A 16 15.82 22.40 -4.54
N VAL A 17 14.57 22.85 -4.70
CA VAL A 17 13.59 22.93 -3.58
C VAL A 17 12.21 22.36 -3.91
N GLY A 18 11.62 22.73 -5.05
CA GLY A 18 10.28 22.27 -5.45
C GLY A 18 10.24 20.80 -5.82
N ARG A 19 10.53 20.47 -7.08
CA ARG A 19 10.57 19.06 -7.56
C ARG A 19 11.55 18.19 -6.79
N THR A 20 12.69 18.76 -6.38
CA THR A 20 13.67 18.07 -5.51
C THR A 20 13.03 17.65 -4.19
N GLY A 21 12.33 18.57 -3.52
CA GLY A 21 11.64 18.26 -2.27
C GLY A 21 10.50 17.27 -2.47
N THR A 22 9.71 17.41 -3.54
CA THR A 22 8.64 16.46 -3.86
C THR A 22 9.18 15.05 -4.09
N PHE A 23 10.28 14.91 -4.84
CA PHE A 23 10.89 13.61 -5.10
C PHE A 23 11.38 12.94 -3.80
N ILE A 24 12.16 13.67 -2.99
CA ILE A 24 12.70 13.16 -1.73
C ILE A 24 11.57 12.85 -0.72
N ALA A 25 10.53 13.70 -0.66
CA ALA A 25 9.39 13.47 0.21
C ALA A 25 8.64 12.19 -0.17
N LEU A 26 8.36 12.00 -1.47
CA LEU A 26 7.66 10.79 -1.94
C LEU A 26 8.46 9.52 -1.63
N ASP A 27 9.78 9.54 -1.84
CA ASP A 27 10.67 8.43 -1.49
C ASP A 27 10.58 8.06 0.01
N ARG A 28 10.66 9.07 0.90
CA ARG A 28 10.50 8.86 2.34
C ARG A 28 9.12 8.34 2.72
N LEU A 29 8.06 8.84 2.08
CA LEU A 29 6.69 8.42 2.35
C LEU A 29 6.46 6.97 1.92
N ILE A 30 6.98 6.55 0.77
CA ILE A 30 6.92 5.16 0.33
C ILE A 30 7.64 4.25 1.33
N HIS A 31 8.84 4.65 1.76
CA HIS A 31 9.59 3.88 2.75
C HIS A 31 8.83 3.77 4.09
N GLN A 32 8.24 4.87 4.57
CA GLN A 32 7.41 4.89 5.77
C GLN A 32 6.20 3.95 5.66
N MET A 33 5.51 3.97 4.51
CA MET A 33 4.38 3.07 4.24
C MET A 33 4.80 1.61 4.29
N GLU A 34 5.97 1.27 3.74
CA GLU A 34 6.43 -0.11 3.65
C GLU A 34 6.94 -0.65 4.98
N MET A 35 7.60 0.18 5.78
CA MET A 35 8.21 -0.24 7.05
C MET A 35 7.26 -0.12 8.24
N GLU A 36 6.44 0.93 8.28
CA GLU A 36 5.65 1.30 9.46
C GLU A 36 4.14 1.17 9.23
N ASN A 37 3.70 0.99 7.97
CA ASN A 37 2.28 0.96 7.59
C ASN A 37 1.53 2.25 8.02
N THR A 38 2.26 3.38 8.06
CA THR A 38 1.73 4.72 8.35
C THR A 38 2.24 5.74 7.32
N VAL A 39 1.63 6.92 7.29
CA VAL A 39 2.04 8.04 6.42
C VAL A 39 1.91 9.34 7.18
N ASP A 40 2.95 10.17 7.14
CA ASP A 40 2.92 11.54 7.64
C ASP A 40 3.51 12.53 6.61
N VAL A 41 2.68 12.98 5.67
CA VAL A 41 3.10 13.94 4.64
C VAL A 41 3.56 15.27 5.26
N TYR A 42 2.87 15.74 6.30
CA TYR A 42 3.19 16.99 6.95
C TYR A 42 4.55 16.91 7.65
N GLY A 43 4.75 15.87 8.48
CA GLY A 43 5.99 15.66 9.21
C GLY A 43 7.20 15.50 8.29
N VAL A 44 7.05 14.75 7.18
CA VAL A 44 8.12 14.61 6.18
C VAL A 44 8.48 15.94 5.55
N VAL A 45 7.49 16.72 5.08
CA VAL A 45 7.77 18.03 4.45
C VAL A 45 8.32 19.02 5.46
N TYR A 46 7.83 19.01 6.70
CA TYR A 46 8.35 19.81 7.80
C TYR A 46 9.84 19.51 8.05
N ASP A 47 10.21 18.23 8.17
CA ASP A 47 11.59 17.80 8.40
C ASP A 47 12.52 18.17 7.22
N LEU A 48 12.05 18.02 5.97
CA LEU A 48 12.81 18.48 4.80
C LEU A 48 13.06 19.99 4.86
N ARG A 49 12.07 20.78 5.30
CA ARG A 49 12.19 22.23 5.43
C ARG A 49 13.14 22.65 6.55
N MET A 50 13.39 21.81 7.55
CA MET A 50 14.43 22.05 8.57
C MET A 50 15.85 21.95 8.00
N HIS A 51 16.05 21.16 6.94
CA HIS A 51 17.37 20.95 6.34
C HIS A 51 17.62 21.86 5.12
N ARG A 52 16.56 22.25 4.40
CA ARG A 52 16.64 23.20 3.29
C ARG A 52 15.30 23.95 3.17
N SER A 53 15.34 25.27 3.16
CA SER A 53 14.12 26.08 3.08
C SER A 53 13.36 25.83 1.77
N LEU A 54 12.03 26.03 1.82
CA LEU A 54 11.12 25.94 0.67
C LEU A 54 11.02 24.56 -0.01
N MET A 55 11.50 23.48 0.64
CA MET A 55 11.29 22.11 0.15
C MET A 55 9.79 21.84 -0.01
N VAL A 56 9.41 21.31 -1.18
CA VAL A 56 8.02 21.27 -1.67
C VAL A 56 7.46 22.69 -1.72
N GLN A 57 7.69 23.35 -2.85
CA GLN A 57 7.64 24.81 -2.95
C GLN A 57 6.21 25.33 -3.11
N THR A 58 5.36 24.60 -3.83
CA THR A 58 3.98 25.02 -4.14
C THR A 58 2.97 24.12 -3.49
N GLU A 59 1.75 24.64 -3.29
CA GLU A 59 0.62 23.86 -2.80
C GLU A 59 0.31 22.66 -3.71
N ASP A 60 0.32 22.86 -5.02
CA ASP A 60 0.10 21.77 -5.99
C ASP A 60 1.07 20.61 -5.82
N GLN A 61 2.34 20.88 -5.48
CA GLN A 61 3.33 19.84 -5.21
C GLN A 61 3.02 19.07 -3.92
N TYR A 62 2.47 19.76 -2.92
CA TYR A 62 2.05 19.14 -1.66
C TYR A 62 0.77 18.31 -1.84
N ILE A 63 -0.21 18.82 -2.59
CA ILE A 63 -1.41 18.07 -2.98
C ILE A 63 -1.01 16.84 -3.80
N PHE A 64 -0.07 17.01 -4.74
CA PHE A 64 0.46 15.90 -5.53
C PHE A 64 1.07 14.79 -4.67
N LEU A 65 1.81 15.12 -3.60
CA LEU A 65 2.30 14.09 -2.65
C LEU A 65 1.16 13.29 -2.03
N ASN A 66 0.10 13.96 -1.58
CA ASN A 66 -1.08 13.28 -1.01
C ASN A 66 -1.76 12.40 -2.06
N GLN A 67 -1.86 12.87 -3.30
CA GLN A 67 -2.43 12.08 -4.39
C GLN A 67 -1.60 10.83 -4.68
N CYS A 68 -0.27 10.96 -4.77
CA CYS A 68 0.63 9.82 -4.96
C CYS A 68 0.49 8.80 -3.83
N VAL A 69 0.45 9.24 -2.57
CA VAL A 69 0.21 8.35 -1.43
C VAL A 69 -1.09 7.57 -1.60
N LEU A 70 -2.20 8.25 -1.91
CA LEU A 70 -3.49 7.61 -2.12
C LEU A 70 -3.46 6.57 -3.25
N ASP A 71 -2.81 6.90 -4.36
CA ASP A 71 -2.70 6.00 -5.52
C ASP A 71 -1.84 4.76 -5.20
N ILE A 72 -0.80 4.91 -4.39
CA ILE A 72 0.02 3.78 -3.91
C ILE A 72 -0.79 2.89 -2.96
N ILE A 73 -1.57 3.47 -2.05
CA ILE A 73 -2.47 2.69 -1.16
C ILE A 73 -3.50 1.90 -1.98
N LYS A 74 -4.12 2.54 -2.97
CA LYS A 74 -5.11 1.89 -3.86
C LYS A 74 -4.49 0.75 -4.66
N SER A 75 -3.34 0.96 -5.28
CA SER A 75 -2.67 -0.08 -6.07
C SER A 75 -2.26 -1.30 -5.22
N LYS A 76 -1.82 -1.09 -3.97
CA LYS A 76 -1.55 -2.19 -3.03
C LYS A 76 -2.83 -2.93 -2.61
N LYS A 77 -3.98 -2.26 -2.53
CA LYS A 77 -5.28 -2.89 -2.20
C LYS A 77 -5.79 -3.77 -3.34
N GLU A 78 -5.68 -3.31 -4.59
CA GLU A 78 -6.07 -4.09 -5.78
C GLU A 78 -5.23 -5.37 -5.92
N ALA A 79 -3.95 -5.33 -5.55
CA ALA A 79 -3.11 -6.52 -5.52
C ALA A 79 -3.54 -7.55 -4.43
N LYS A 80 -4.29 -7.12 -3.41
CA LYS A 80 -4.73 -7.94 -2.27
C LYS A 80 -6.22 -8.31 -2.35
N THR A 81 -6.83 -8.34 -3.53
CA THR A 81 -8.11 -9.03 -3.68
C THR A 81 -7.89 -10.52 -3.57
N ASP A 82 -8.17 -11.07 -2.37
CA ASP A 82 -8.17 -12.50 -2.13
C ASP A 82 -9.18 -13.17 -3.09
N LEU A 83 -8.65 -13.87 -4.09
CA LEU A 83 -9.47 -14.75 -4.91
C LEU A 83 -10.12 -15.76 -3.95
N ILE A 84 -11.44 -15.82 -3.93
CA ILE A 84 -12.24 -16.80 -3.15
C ILE A 84 -11.75 -18.24 -3.32
N TYR A 85 -11.09 -18.54 -4.45
CA TYR A 85 -10.47 -19.81 -4.75
C TYR A 85 -9.24 -20.18 -3.89
N GLN A 86 -8.59 -19.19 -3.27
CA GLN A 86 -7.41 -19.39 -2.40
C GLN A 86 -7.80 -19.52 -0.92
N ASN A 87 -9.07 -19.27 -0.57
CA ASN A 87 -9.56 -19.50 0.78
C ASN A 87 -9.93 -20.98 0.93
N THR A 88 -9.05 -21.76 1.55
CA THR A 88 -9.28 -23.20 1.81
C THR A 88 -10.59 -23.47 2.56
N ASN A 89 -11.04 -22.52 3.39
CA ASN A 89 -12.31 -22.62 4.13
C ASN A 89 -13.54 -22.47 3.21
N ALA A 90 -13.38 -21.85 2.03
CA ALA A 90 -14.41 -21.72 1.02
C ALA A 90 -14.48 -22.94 0.06
N MET A 91 -13.59 -23.93 0.17
CA MET A 91 -13.66 -25.13 -0.68
C MET A 91 -14.95 -25.94 -0.47
N ALA A 92 -15.51 -25.92 0.74
CA ALA A 92 -16.73 -26.66 1.10
C ALA A 92 -18.01 -26.18 0.39
N ILE A 93 -18.04 -24.96 -0.15
CA ILE A 93 -19.18 -24.42 -0.92
C ILE A 93 -19.06 -24.69 -2.42
N TYR A 94 -17.90 -25.16 -2.91
CA TYR A 94 -17.69 -25.57 -4.30
C TYR A 94 -17.85 -27.09 -4.52
N GLU A 95 -17.76 -27.89 -3.46
CA GLU A 95 -18.15 -29.29 -3.52
C GLU A 95 -19.68 -29.38 -3.63
N ASN A 96 -20.16 -29.61 -4.85
CA ASN A 96 -21.51 -30.13 -5.07
C ASN A 96 -21.56 -31.55 -4.50
N PHE A 97 -21.75 -31.68 -3.18
CA PHE A 97 -22.09 -32.95 -2.55
C PHE A 97 -23.45 -33.36 -3.12
N THR A 98 -23.45 -34.26 -4.10
CA THR A 98 -24.68 -34.88 -4.58
C THR A 98 -25.34 -35.56 -3.38
N PRO A 99 -26.58 -35.23 -3.01
CA PRO A 99 -27.29 -36.03 -2.04
C PRO A 99 -27.52 -37.39 -2.68
N SER A 100 -26.73 -38.40 -2.29
CA SER A 100 -27.00 -39.77 -2.69
C SER A 100 -28.33 -40.18 -2.04
N PRO A 101 -29.35 -40.62 -2.81
CA PRO A 101 -30.70 -40.89 -2.31
C PRO A 101 -30.82 -42.25 -1.58
N HIS A 102 -29.76 -42.75 -0.94
CA HIS A 102 -29.82 -43.99 -0.16
C HIS A 102 -29.29 -43.80 1.26
N THR A 103 -30.01 -42.97 2.03
CA THR A 103 -30.16 -43.26 3.45
C THR A 103 -30.93 -44.56 3.61
N GLY A 104 -30.33 -45.47 4.35
CA GLY A 104 -30.88 -46.77 4.69
C GLY A 104 -32.30 -46.68 5.23
N LYS A 105 -33.05 -47.73 4.92
CA LYS A 105 -34.44 -47.97 5.29
C LYS A 105 -34.72 -47.69 6.78
N ALA A 106 -35.87 -47.04 6.99
CA ALA A 106 -36.84 -47.15 8.08
C ALA A 106 -36.32 -47.43 9.51
N ASN A 107 -36.67 -46.53 10.44
CA ASN A 107 -37.59 -46.84 11.54
C ASN A 107 -38.02 -45.54 12.22
N GLY A 108 -39.34 -45.33 12.32
CA GLY A 108 -39.92 -44.16 12.95
C GLY A 108 -39.80 -44.18 14.47
N TYR A 109 -40.05 -43.04 15.11
CA TYR A 109 -40.85 -42.87 16.33
C TYR A 109 -41.26 -41.39 16.45
N HIS A 110 -42.50 -41.19 16.89
CA HIS A 110 -43.22 -39.96 17.22
C HIS A 110 -42.41 -39.09 18.22
N VAL A 111 -42.57 -37.76 18.32
CA VAL A 111 -43.78 -36.90 18.44
C VAL A 111 -43.49 -35.54 17.82
#